data_AF-A0A7C3LG84-F1
#
_entry.id   AF-A0A7C3LG84-F1
#
_cell.length_a   1.000
_cell.length_b   1.000
_cell.length_c   1.000
_cell.angle_alpha   90.00
_cell.angle_beta   90.00
_cell.angle_gamma   90.00
#
_symmetry.space_group_name_H-M   'P 1'
#
loop_
_entity.id
_entity.type
_entity.pdbx_description
1 polymer ?
#
loop_
_entity_poly.entity_id
_entity_poly.type
_entity_poly.pdbx_seq_one_letter_code
_entity_poly.pdbx_strand_id
1 'polypeptide(L)'
;ADVSLGAARFGNVRIKVNTVWVDDVKVLLQGKEVGAAQDVLVIAYELENVSERGAISFFGWGGYKAKPEESTALLTDSNGRPYRRLLLEDVEGQVEARVLDPGKRTADRILFPAPDDKVDYYRLELPAKNFGGDGTVRLQIPRSMVMAKVVRKDPEPMPREENKKVAALRQQLRARLAPDRIRACAALADLRADATPAVPDLIKLYASERDTQVRVAIVNVFQWIGPPAKEARPTLLRALQDEFWMVRREAADALCTVGAEPEQARKALPILRKMLESKDEGVADSARAAIRQLEKVAKQ
;
A
#
# COMPACT_ATOMS: atom_id res chain seq x y z
N ALA A 1 21.35 13.88 -19.66
CA ALA A 1 21.92 12.56 -19.32
C ALA A 1 20.81 11.51 -19.43
N ASP A 2 21.10 10.33 -19.99
CA ASP A 2 20.18 9.20 -19.95
C ASP A 2 20.16 8.60 -18.54
N VAL A 3 19.01 8.63 -17.88
CA VAL A 3 18.89 8.19 -16.48
C VAL A 3 18.78 6.67 -16.33
N SER A 4 18.61 5.92 -17.43
CA SER A 4 18.65 4.46 -17.39
C SER A 4 20.05 3.92 -17.08
N LEU A 5 21.08 4.72 -17.37
CA LEU A 5 22.48 4.40 -17.13
C LEU A 5 22.93 4.67 -15.69
N GLY A 6 22.01 5.14 -14.83
CA GLY A 6 22.25 5.38 -13.41
C GLY A 6 22.20 6.85 -13.02
N ALA A 7 22.87 7.18 -11.91
CA ALA A 7 22.81 8.52 -11.34
C ALA A 7 23.60 9.54 -12.17
N ALA A 8 23.00 10.69 -12.44
CA ALA A 8 23.63 11.78 -13.16
C ALA A 8 24.13 12.85 -12.19
N ARG A 9 25.39 13.28 -12.33
CA ARG A 9 26.01 14.33 -11.52
C ARG A 9 25.89 15.68 -12.23
N PHE A 10 25.47 16.71 -11.50
CA PHE A 10 25.39 18.09 -11.95
C PHE A 10 25.94 19.00 -10.86
N GLY A 11 27.15 19.54 -11.06
CA GLY A 11 27.84 20.32 -10.04
C GLY A 11 27.96 19.55 -8.72
N ASN A 12 27.34 20.10 -7.68
CA ASN A 12 27.33 19.60 -6.31
C ASN A 12 26.20 18.61 -6.00
N VAL A 13 25.39 18.24 -6.99
CA VAL A 13 24.33 17.26 -6.80
C VAL A 13 24.52 16.03 -7.66
N ARG A 14 24.07 14.89 -7.13
CA ARG A 14 23.85 13.66 -7.88
C ARG A 14 22.37 13.34 -7.83
N ILE A 15 21.76 13.15 -9.00
CA ILE A 15 20.34 12.85 -9.14
C ILE A 15 20.21 11.46 -9.73
N LYS A 16 19.43 10.60 -9.08
CA LYS A 16 19.09 9.27 -9.55
C LYS A 16 17.58 9.16 -9.69
N VAL A 17 17.10 8.97 -10.91
CA VAL A 17 15.70 8.59 -11.12
C VAL A 17 15.55 7.14 -10.71
N ASN A 18 14.73 6.86 -9.70
CA ASN A 18 14.58 5.54 -9.13
C ASN A 18 13.47 4.75 -9.84
N THR A 19 12.30 5.37 -9.98
CA THR A 19 11.12 4.74 -10.58
C THR A 19 10.30 5.81 -11.28
N VAL A 20 9.78 5.47 -12.45
CA VAL A 20 8.83 6.30 -13.20
C VAL A 20 7.61 5.45 -13.52
N TRP A 21 6.43 5.92 -13.15
CA TRP A 21 5.19 5.16 -13.34
C TRP A 21 4.00 6.09 -13.51
N VAL A 22 2.91 5.58 -14.09
CA VAL A 22 1.61 6.26 -14.10
C VAL A 22 0.75 5.69 -12.98
N ASP A 23 0.04 6.51 -12.21
CA ASP A 23 -0.86 6.05 -11.14
C ASP A 23 -1.92 7.09 -10.79
N ASP A 24 -2.85 6.71 -9.92
CA ASP A 24 -3.73 7.67 -9.26
C ASP A 24 -3.05 8.22 -8.01
N VAL A 25 -2.97 9.54 -7.92
CA VAL A 25 -2.28 10.22 -6.82
C VAL A 25 -3.31 10.80 -5.85
N LYS A 26 -3.33 10.26 -4.63
CA LYS A 26 -4.16 10.76 -3.54
C LYS A 26 -3.80 12.20 -3.20
N VAL A 27 -4.84 13.01 -3.02
CA VAL A 27 -4.75 14.40 -2.56
C VAL A 27 -5.23 14.44 -1.12
N LEU A 28 -4.38 14.97 -0.24
CA LEU A 28 -4.71 15.11 1.16
C LEU A 28 -5.03 16.59 1.45
N LEU A 29 -5.92 16.80 2.41
CA LEU A 29 -6.14 18.10 3.03
C LEU A 29 -6.10 17.90 4.54
N GLN A 30 -5.12 18.50 5.21
CA GLN A 30 -4.91 18.33 6.66
C GLN A 30 -4.81 16.85 7.07
N GLY A 31 -4.14 16.04 6.24
CA GLY A 31 -3.95 14.60 6.47
C GLY A 31 -5.16 13.71 6.20
N LYS A 32 -6.26 14.24 5.64
CA LYS A 32 -7.42 13.46 5.20
C LYS A 32 -7.49 13.39 3.68
N GLU A 33 -7.78 12.21 3.14
CA GLU A 33 -7.99 12.03 1.70
C GLU A 33 -9.24 12.80 1.25
N VAL A 34 -9.05 13.75 0.33
CA VAL A 34 -10.12 14.59 -0.24
C VAL A 34 -10.41 14.27 -1.71
N GLY A 35 -9.56 13.46 -2.35
CA GLY A 35 -9.75 13.00 -3.71
C GLY A 35 -8.47 12.35 -4.26
N ALA A 36 -8.50 12.03 -5.54
CA ALA A 36 -7.35 11.50 -6.26
C ALA A 36 -7.26 12.14 -7.65
N ALA A 37 -6.06 12.57 -8.04
CA ALA A 37 -5.74 12.92 -9.41
C ALA A 37 -5.52 11.63 -10.20
N GLN A 38 -6.30 11.43 -11.25
CA GLN A 38 -6.26 10.24 -12.08
C GLN A 38 -5.18 10.36 -13.15
N ASP A 39 -4.60 9.22 -13.53
CA ASP A 39 -3.64 9.10 -14.64
C ASP A 39 -2.49 10.12 -14.55
N VAL A 40 -1.76 10.05 -13.44
CA VAL A 40 -0.63 10.94 -13.15
C VAL A 40 0.68 10.20 -13.39
N LEU A 41 1.53 10.76 -14.24
CA LEU A 41 2.93 10.34 -14.34
C LEU A 41 3.70 10.82 -13.12
N VAL A 42 4.17 9.87 -12.31
CA VAL A 42 5.01 10.09 -11.14
C VAL A 42 6.45 9.77 -11.47
N ILE A 43 7.33 10.74 -11.27
CA ILE A 43 8.79 10.58 -11.39
C ILE A 43 9.38 10.64 -9.98
N ALA A 44 9.74 9.48 -9.42
CA ALA A 44 10.44 9.42 -8.13
C ALA A 44 11.94 9.39 -8.34
N TYR A 45 12.63 10.27 -7.62
CA TYR A 45 14.08 10.40 -7.71
C TYR A 45 14.69 10.62 -6.33
N GLU A 46 15.98 10.29 -6.23
CA GLU A 46 16.82 10.62 -5.09
C GLU A 46 17.81 11.70 -5.52
N LEU A 47 18.00 12.69 -4.65
CA LEU A 47 19.00 13.74 -4.77
C LEU A 47 20.00 13.62 -3.62
N GLU A 48 21.28 13.59 -3.96
CA GLU A 48 22.40 13.55 -3.03
C GLU A 48 23.23 14.82 -3.17
N ASN A 49 23.56 15.44 -2.03
CA ASN A 49 24.57 16.49 -1.99
C ASN A 49 25.97 15.83 -2.03
N VAL A 50 26.70 16.04 -3.13
CA VAL A 50 28.06 15.50 -3.34
C VAL A 50 29.14 16.59 -3.19
N SER A 51 28.80 17.73 -2.59
CA SER A 51 29.79 18.76 -2.25
C SER A 51 30.71 18.28 -1.12
N GLU A 52 31.90 18.88 -1.01
CA GLU A 52 32.85 18.52 0.03
C GLU A 52 32.55 19.18 1.38
N ARG A 53 32.01 20.40 1.40
CA ARG A 53 31.85 21.20 2.64
C ARG A 53 30.60 22.09 2.68
N GLY A 54 29.78 22.12 1.63
CA GLY A 54 28.66 23.05 1.50
C GLY A 54 27.30 22.36 1.60
N ALA A 55 26.48 22.75 2.57
CA ALA A 55 25.06 22.37 2.54
C ALA A 55 24.36 23.04 1.35
N ILE A 56 23.37 22.36 0.77
CA ILE A 56 22.53 22.91 -0.30
C ILE A 56 21.09 23.04 0.18
N SER A 57 20.44 24.12 -0.25
CA SER A 57 19.00 24.27 -0.09
C SER A 57 18.31 23.55 -1.23
N PHE A 58 17.50 22.56 -0.89
CA PHE A 58 16.66 21.82 -1.81
C PHE A 58 15.21 22.27 -1.66
N PHE A 59 14.59 22.67 -2.76
CA PHE A 59 13.17 22.99 -2.87
C PHE A 59 12.55 21.98 -3.82
N GLY A 60 11.68 21.11 -3.29
CA GLY A 60 11.05 20.08 -4.09
C GLY A 60 9.94 20.65 -4.97
N TRP A 61 9.23 19.75 -5.63
CA TRP A 61 8.26 20.12 -6.68
C TRP A 61 6.82 19.91 -6.24
N GLY A 62 6.53 19.95 -4.93
CA GLY A 62 5.21 19.77 -4.35
C GLY A 62 4.61 21.02 -3.71
N GLY A 63 3.27 21.05 -3.64
CA GLY A 63 2.49 22.04 -2.91
C GLY A 63 2.35 23.43 -3.57
N TYR A 64 1.26 24.12 -3.24
CA TYR A 64 0.96 25.51 -3.67
C TYR A 64 1.84 26.56 -2.96
N LYS A 65 2.58 26.16 -1.92
CA LYS A 65 3.50 27.03 -1.17
C LYS A 65 4.86 27.20 -1.83
N ALA A 66 5.21 26.33 -2.79
CA ALA A 66 6.36 26.54 -3.65
C ALA A 66 6.06 27.72 -4.59
N LYS A 67 6.78 28.84 -4.44
CA LYS A 67 6.60 30.07 -5.24
C LYS A 67 6.47 29.72 -6.74
N PRO A 68 5.28 29.89 -7.37
CA PRO A 68 5.00 29.39 -8.72
C PRO A 68 5.84 30.05 -9.84
N GLU A 69 6.36 31.24 -9.55
CA GLU A 69 6.88 32.18 -10.56
C GLU A 69 8.36 31.91 -10.88
N GLU A 70 8.96 30.95 -10.18
CA GLU A 70 10.37 30.70 -10.18
C GLU A 70 10.68 29.25 -10.57
N SER A 71 10.60 29.01 -11.88
CA SER A 71 11.14 27.86 -12.61
C SER A 71 10.64 26.50 -12.13
N THR A 72 9.50 26.10 -12.69
CA THR A 72 8.92 24.78 -12.48
C THR A 72 9.61 23.74 -13.36
N ALA A 73 9.64 22.49 -12.89
CA ALA A 73 10.07 21.36 -13.72
C ALA A 73 9.20 21.26 -14.98
N LEU A 74 9.83 21.06 -16.13
CA LEU A 74 9.17 20.88 -17.41
C LEU A 74 9.45 19.47 -17.93
N LEU A 75 8.43 18.81 -18.45
CA LEU A 75 8.57 17.55 -19.16
C LEU A 75 8.21 17.77 -20.62
N THR A 76 8.99 17.22 -21.55
CA THR A 76 8.71 17.28 -22.99
C THR A 76 8.90 15.89 -23.59
N ASP A 77 8.00 15.42 -24.43
CA ASP A 77 8.18 14.13 -25.10
C ASP A 77 9.14 14.22 -26.31
N SER A 78 9.44 13.07 -26.91
CA SER A 78 10.29 12.98 -28.10
C SER A 78 9.71 13.68 -29.34
N ASN A 79 8.42 13.98 -29.36
CA ASN A 79 7.74 14.75 -30.41
C ASN A 79 7.74 16.26 -30.14
N GLY A 80 8.33 16.71 -29.03
CA GLY A 80 8.39 18.11 -28.63
C GLY A 80 7.15 18.63 -27.91
N ARG A 81 6.19 17.76 -27.53
CA ARG A 81 4.99 18.16 -26.79
C ARG A 81 5.35 18.44 -25.33
N PRO A 82 5.05 19.63 -24.79
CA PRO A 82 5.31 19.95 -23.40
C PRO A 82 4.19 19.46 -22.48
N TYR A 83 4.57 19.01 -21.28
CA TYR A 83 3.70 18.61 -20.18
C TYR A 83 4.00 19.52 -18.99
N ARG A 84 2.97 20.23 -18.52
CA ARG A 84 3.08 21.07 -17.34
C ARG A 84 2.99 20.21 -16.09
N ARG A 85 3.82 20.51 -15.10
CA ARG A 85 3.76 19.88 -13.78
C ARG A 85 2.38 20.06 -13.15
N LEU A 86 1.86 19.02 -12.50
CA LEU A 86 0.63 19.07 -11.71
C LEU A 86 0.91 19.69 -10.33
N LEU A 87 0.05 20.61 -9.91
CA LEU A 87 0.04 21.22 -8.59
C LEU A 87 -1.07 20.57 -7.77
N LEU A 88 -0.69 19.67 -6.87
CA LEU A 88 -1.61 18.99 -5.95
C LEU A 88 -1.22 19.33 -4.51
N GLU A 89 -2.21 19.36 -3.62
CA GLU A 89 -2.04 19.66 -2.20
C GLU A 89 -1.67 18.38 -1.42
N ASP A 90 -0.72 18.53 -0.48
CA ASP A 90 -0.27 17.49 0.46
C ASP A 90 -0.10 16.08 -0.14
N VAL A 91 0.60 15.97 -1.26
CA VAL A 91 0.88 14.66 -1.87
C VAL A 91 1.98 13.92 -1.09
N GLU A 92 1.69 12.67 -0.74
CA GLU A 92 2.63 11.81 -0.04
C GLU A 92 3.97 11.65 -0.80
N GLY A 93 5.07 11.89 -0.10
CA GLY A 93 6.43 11.71 -0.62
C GLY A 93 6.95 12.89 -1.44
N GLN A 94 6.21 14.01 -1.54
CA GLN A 94 6.77 15.26 -2.02
C GLN A 94 7.48 16.02 -0.90
N VAL A 95 8.61 16.64 -1.23
CA VAL A 95 9.35 17.50 -0.32
C VAL A 95 9.00 18.95 -0.61
N GLU A 96 8.65 19.73 0.41
CA GLU A 96 8.48 21.18 0.26
C GLU A 96 9.85 21.87 0.17
N ALA A 97 10.62 21.81 1.25
CA ALA A 97 11.97 22.36 1.31
C ALA A 97 12.82 21.59 2.33
N ARG A 98 14.12 21.48 2.06
CA ARG A 98 15.07 20.79 2.95
C ARG A 98 16.49 21.33 2.75
N VAL A 99 17.25 21.42 3.82
CA VAL A 99 18.71 21.62 3.74
C VAL A 99 19.39 20.26 3.73
N LEU A 100 20.30 20.05 2.79
CA LEU A 100 21.06 18.81 2.65
C LEU A 100 22.54 19.08 2.92
N ASP A 101 23.06 18.53 4.02
CA ASP A 101 24.50 18.52 4.29
C ASP A 101 25.27 17.64 3.29
N PRO A 102 26.59 17.84 3.14
CA PRO A 102 27.45 16.95 2.36
C PRO A 102 27.22 15.45 2.64
N GLY A 103 27.05 14.66 1.57
CA GLY A 103 26.79 13.23 1.63
C GLY A 103 25.35 12.84 2.03
N LYS A 104 24.48 13.80 2.34
CA LYS A 104 23.06 13.51 2.65
C LYS A 104 22.22 13.41 1.39
N ARG A 105 21.15 12.63 1.52
CA ARG A 105 20.20 12.31 0.45
C ARG A 105 18.78 12.66 0.84
N THR A 106 17.96 12.94 -0.15
CA THR A 106 16.51 13.05 -0.01
C THR A 106 15.82 12.45 -1.23
N ALA A 107 14.67 11.83 -1.00
CA ALA A 107 13.78 11.40 -2.06
C ALA A 107 12.68 12.43 -2.26
N ASP A 108 12.26 12.62 -3.50
CA ASP A 108 11.15 13.52 -3.86
C ASP A 108 10.44 12.99 -5.13
N ARG A 109 9.28 13.57 -5.43
CA ARG A 109 8.40 13.16 -6.53
C ARG A 109 7.93 14.36 -7.35
N ILE A 110 7.98 14.22 -8.67
CA ILE A 110 7.46 15.20 -9.62
C ILE A 110 6.28 14.59 -10.36
N LEU A 111 5.20 15.36 -10.49
CA LEU A 111 3.93 14.91 -11.04
C LEU A 111 3.64 15.61 -12.37
N PHE A 112 3.28 14.85 -13.39
CA PHE A 112 2.85 15.34 -14.68
C PHE A 112 1.56 14.62 -15.11
N PRO A 113 0.76 15.19 -16.04
CA PRO A 113 -0.29 14.43 -16.71
C PRO A 113 0.30 13.17 -17.36
N ALA A 114 -0.45 12.08 -17.36
CA ALA A 114 -0.05 10.89 -18.11
C ALA A 114 0.22 11.25 -19.59
N PRO A 115 1.37 10.84 -20.14
CA PRO A 115 1.69 11.06 -21.53
C PRO A 115 0.94 10.11 -22.47
N ASP A 116 0.90 10.44 -23.76
CA ASP A 116 0.34 9.58 -24.80
C ASP A 116 1.29 8.40 -25.07
N ASP A 117 0.76 7.24 -25.47
CA ASP A 117 1.45 5.94 -25.41
C ASP A 117 2.53 5.73 -26.50
N LYS A 118 2.77 6.71 -27.38
CA LYS A 118 3.57 6.57 -28.61
C LYS A 118 4.75 7.55 -28.69
N VAL A 119 5.65 7.49 -27.71
CA VAL A 119 6.87 8.32 -27.69
C VAL A 119 8.08 7.51 -27.23
N ASP A 120 9.26 7.86 -27.70
CA ASP A 120 10.50 7.10 -27.46
C ASP A 120 11.13 7.41 -26.10
N TYR A 121 11.05 8.67 -25.69
CA TYR A 121 11.59 9.15 -24.42
C TYR A 121 10.91 10.45 -23.99
N TYR A 122 11.10 10.78 -22.73
CA TYR A 122 10.76 12.08 -22.16
C TYR A 122 12.03 12.82 -21.75
N ARG A 123 12.01 14.14 -21.94
CA ARG A 123 13.03 15.07 -21.46
C ARG A 123 12.47 15.80 -20.25
N LEU A 124 13.04 15.52 -19.09
CA LEU A 124 12.77 16.23 -17.84
C LEU A 124 13.80 17.34 -17.66
N GLU A 125 13.32 18.57 -17.54
CA GLU A 125 14.12 19.76 -17.30
C GLU A 125 13.87 20.28 -15.88
N LEU A 126 14.94 20.30 -15.08
CA LEU A 126 14.92 20.71 -13.68
C LEU A 126 15.80 21.95 -13.48
N PRO A 127 15.22 23.10 -13.14
CA PRO A 127 15.96 24.30 -12.78
C PRO A 127 16.91 24.05 -11.59
N ALA A 128 18.20 24.34 -11.78
CA ALA A 128 19.23 24.00 -10.80
C ALA A 128 19.14 24.81 -9.50
N LYS A 129 18.45 25.95 -9.53
CA LYS A 129 18.23 26.79 -8.36
C LYS A 129 17.46 26.08 -7.25
N ASN A 130 16.65 25.09 -7.60
CA ASN A 130 15.92 24.24 -6.66
C ASN A 130 16.85 23.35 -5.84
N PHE A 131 18.14 23.27 -6.16
CA PHE A 131 19.13 22.51 -5.40
C PHE A 131 20.48 23.24 -5.33
N GLY A 132 20.43 24.59 -5.32
CA GLY A 132 21.59 25.44 -5.01
C GLY A 132 22.60 25.63 -6.15
N GLY A 133 22.18 25.52 -7.41
CA GLY A 133 23.03 25.81 -8.58
C GLY A 133 22.34 26.68 -9.64
N ASP A 134 23.03 26.91 -10.75
CA ASP A 134 22.55 27.73 -11.87
C ASP A 134 22.24 26.88 -13.12
N GLY A 135 21.33 27.39 -13.96
CA GLY A 135 20.93 26.75 -15.20
C GLY A 135 19.87 25.66 -15.04
N THR A 136 19.89 24.68 -15.95
CA THR A 136 18.85 23.65 -16.05
C THR A 136 19.49 22.27 -16.23
N VAL A 137 19.16 21.36 -15.34
CA VAL A 137 19.48 19.94 -15.46
C VAL A 137 18.52 19.29 -16.44
N ARG A 138 19.07 18.57 -17.43
CA ARG A 138 18.29 17.85 -18.45
C ARG A 138 18.50 16.35 -18.34
N LEU A 139 17.43 15.64 -18.01
CA LEU A 139 17.39 14.20 -17.85
C LEU A 139 16.54 13.60 -18.97
N GLN A 140 17.04 12.58 -19.63
CA GLN A 140 16.29 11.80 -20.60
C GLN A 140 15.81 10.53 -19.94
N ILE A 141 14.51 10.32 -19.94
CA ILE A 141 13.81 9.16 -19.37
C ILE A 141 13.32 8.33 -20.56
N PRO A 142 13.97 7.20 -20.88
CA PRO A 142 13.50 6.29 -21.91
C PRO A 142 12.07 5.80 -21.63
N ARG A 143 11.26 5.59 -22.68
CA ARG A 143 9.90 5.05 -22.55
C ARG A 143 9.87 3.71 -21.79
N SER A 144 10.93 2.92 -21.88
CA SER A 144 11.10 1.65 -21.16
C SER A 144 11.20 1.78 -19.64
N MET A 145 11.60 2.96 -19.12
CA MET A 145 11.59 3.23 -17.68
C MET A 145 10.21 3.61 -17.16
N VAL A 146 9.30 4.05 -18.04
CA VAL A 146 7.93 4.39 -17.66
C VAL A 146 7.15 3.10 -17.53
N MET A 147 7.03 2.65 -16.29
CA MET A 147 6.09 1.61 -15.95
C MET A 147 4.70 2.14 -16.29
N ALA A 148 3.94 1.39 -17.09
CA ALA A 148 2.53 1.70 -17.27
C ALA A 148 1.87 1.81 -15.88
N LYS A 149 0.71 2.46 -15.80
CA LYS A 149 -0.17 2.25 -14.66
C LYS A 149 -0.36 0.75 -14.53
N VAL A 150 0.43 0.15 -13.64
CA VAL A 150 0.07 -1.09 -13.01
C VAL A 150 -1.25 -0.69 -12.42
N VAL A 151 -2.33 -1.28 -12.91
CA VAL A 151 -3.62 -1.18 -12.26
C VAL A 151 -3.39 -1.78 -10.87
N ARG A 152 -2.82 -0.98 -9.97
CA ARG A 152 -2.83 -1.18 -8.55
C ARG A 152 -4.26 -0.83 -8.23
N LYS A 153 -5.10 -1.84 -8.35
CA LYS A 153 -6.39 -1.85 -7.68
C LYS A 153 -6.14 -1.41 -6.23
N ASP A 154 -6.37 -0.14 -5.89
CA ASP A 154 -7.35 0.06 -4.83
C ASP A 154 -8.57 -0.72 -5.30
N PRO A 155 -9.09 -1.68 -4.52
CA PRO A 155 -9.89 -2.80 -5.04
C PRO A 155 -11.01 -2.32 -5.96
N GLU A 156 -10.77 -2.27 -7.28
CA GLU A 156 -11.82 -2.07 -8.26
C GLU A 156 -12.76 -3.26 -8.11
N PRO A 157 -14.09 -3.04 -8.21
CA PRO A 157 -15.05 -4.12 -8.19
C PRO A 157 -14.64 -5.09 -9.30
N MET A 158 -14.33 -6.33 -8.89
CA MET A 158 -13.64 -7.31 -9.73
C MET A 158 -14.17 -7.41 -11.18
N PRO A 159 -13.31 -7.81 -12.13
CA PRO A 159 -13.75 -8.18 -13.48
C PRO A 159 -14.99 -9.07 -13.38
N ARG A 160 -15.99 -8.83 -14.23
CA ARG A 160 -17.32 -9.47 -14.17
C ARG A 160 -17.29 -11.01 -14.02
N GLU A 161 -16.19 -11.68 -14.36
CA GLU A 161 -15.90 -13.10 -14.15
C GLU A 161 -15.61 -13.47 -12.68
N GLU A 162 -14.77 -12.70 -12.00
CA GLU A 162 -14.26 -13.03 -10.67
C GLU A 162 -15.27 -12.59 -9.59
N ASN A 163 -16.02 -11.49 -9.85
CA ASN A 163 -17.22 -11.12 -9.10
C ASN A 163 -18.34 -12.17 -9.21
N LYS A 164 -18.50 -12.79 -10.40
CA LYS A 164 -19.39 -13.96 -10.57
C LYS A 164 -18.88 -15.16 -9.77
N LYS A 165 -17.56 -15.41 -9.74
CA LYS A 165 -16.96 -16.47 -8.91
C LYS A 165 -17.24 -16.24 -7.43
N VAL A 166 -17.01 -15.05 -6.88
CA VAL A 166 -17.32 -14.76 -5.47
C VAL A 166 -18.82 -14.88 -5.19
N ALA A 167 -19.69 -14.40 -6.08
CA ALA A 167 -21.13 -14.59 -5.93
C ALA A 167 -21.54 -16.07 -5.90
N ALA A 168 -20.98 -16.90 -6.79
CA ALA A 168 -21.21 -18.34 -6.82
C ALA A 168 -20.66 -19.03 -5.56
N LEU A 169 -19.46 -18.66 -5.11
CA LEU A 169 -18.86 -19.18 -3.87
C LEU A 169 -19.69 -18.81 -2.63
N ARG A 170 -20.23 -17.58 -2.57
CA ARG A 170 -21.17 -17.15 -1.51
C ARG A 170 -22.45 -17.98 -1.50
N GLN A 171 -22.94 -18.39 -2.68
CA GLN A 171 -24.06 -19.33 -2.75
C GLN A 171 -23.65 -20.73 -2.25
N GLN A 172 -22.45 -21.20 -2.60
CA GLN A 172 -21.93 -22.49 -2.17
C GLN A 172 -21.64 -22.56 -0.66
N LEU A 173 -21.38 -21.43 0.01
CA LEU A 173 -21.34 -21.37 1.49
C LEU A 173 -22.65 -21.82 2.15
N ARG A 174 -23.77 -21.83 1.43
CA ARG A 174 -25.08 -22.30 1.91
C ARG A 174 -25.34 -23.77 1.59
N ALA A 175 -24.35 -24.49 1.04
CA ALA A 175 -24.48 -25.90 0.72
C ALA A 175 -24.76 -26.73 1.97
N ARG A 176 -25.58 -27.78 1.82
CA ARG A 176 -25.99 -28.67 2.92
C ARG A 176 -24.81 -29.41 3.52
N LEU A 177 -23.88 -29.87 2.69
CA LEU A 177 -22.76 -30.71 3.11
C LEU A 177 -21.54 -29.86 3.51
N ALA A 178 -20.90 -30.23 4.62
CA ALA A 178 -19.71 -29.56 5.11
C ALA A 178 -18.55 -29.53 4.08
N PRO A 179 -18.24 -30.62 3.34
CA PRO A 179 -17.19 -30.59 2.32
C PRO A 179 -17.39 -29.52 1.23
N ASP A 180 -18.63 -29.22 0.87
CA ASP A 180 -18.94 -28.22 -0.16
C ASP A 180 -18.66 -26.80 0.36
N ARG A 181 -18.96 -26.54 1.64
CA ARG A 181 -18.65 -25.28 2.33
C ARG A 181 -17.15 -25.11 2.54
N ILE A 182 -16.43 -26.18 2.87
CA ILE A 182 -14.96 -26.17 2.98
C ILE A 182 -14.33 -25.82 1.63
N ARG A 183 -14.78 -26.45 0.53
CA ARG A 183 -14.30 -26.10 -0.82
C ARG A 183 -14.59 -24.65 -1.19
N ALA A 184 -15.76 -24.13 -0.81
CA ALA A 184 -16.09 -22.73 -1.02
C ALA A 184 -15.16 -21.81 -0.21
N CYS A 185 -14.87 -22.14 1.04
CA CYS A 185 -13.93 -21.38 1.88
C CYS A 185 -12.51 -21.44 1.31
N ALA A 186 -12.02 -22.60 0.87
CA ALA A 186 -10.71 -22.73 0.26
C ALA A 186 -10.58 -21.84 -1.00
N ALA A 187 -11.58 -21.90 -1.89
CA ALA A 187 -11.60 -21.03 -3.07
C ALA A 187 -11.70 -19.54 -2.72
N LEU A 188 -12.41 -19.16 -1.64
CA LEU A 188 -12.43 -17.78 -1.16
C LEU A 188 -11.08 -17.36 -0.56
N ALA A 189 -10.38 -18.24 0.14
CA ALA A 189 -9.05 -17.96 0.67
C ALA A 189 -8.01 -17.72 -0.45
N ASP A 190 -8.09 -18.49 -1.54
CA ASP A 190 -7.21 -18.32 -2.71
C ASP A 190 -7.39 -16.95 -3.38
N LEU A 191 -8.59 -16.36 -3.29
CA LEU A 191 -8.89 -15.02 -3.79
C LEU A 191 -8.37 -13.90 -2.86
N ARG A 192 -7.96 -14.21 -1.63
CA ARG A 192 -7.40 -13.24 -0.67
C ARG A 192 -8.29 -11.99 -0.52
N ALA A 193 -7.73 -10.78 -0.64
CA ALA A 193 -8.46 -9.53 -0.48
C ALA A 193 -9.69 -9.40 -1.41
N ASP A 194 -9.70 -10.05 -2.57
CA ASP A 194 -10.84 -10.04 -3.48
C ASP A 194 -12.07 -10.80 -2.92
N ALA A 195 -11.89 -11.66 -1.92
CA ALA A 195 -13.00 -12.32 -1.21
C ALA A 195 -13.67 -11.44 -0.14
N THR A 196 -13.25 -10.18 0.04
CA THR A 196 -13.88 -9.23 0.99
C THR A 196 -15.41 -9.20 0.93
N PRO A 197 -16.08 -9.22 -0.26
CA PRO A 197 -17.54 -9.24 -0.32
C PRO A 197 -18.21 -10.47 0.31
N ALA A 198 -17.47 -11.55 0.59
CA ALA A 198 -17.98 -12.74 1.27
C ALA A 198 -17.91 -12.65 2.80
N VAL A 199 -17.23 -11.65 3.37
CA VAL A 199 -17.05 -11.50 4.83
C VAL A 199 -18.38 -11.53 5.60
N PRO A 200 -19.46 -10.81 5.19
CA PRO A 200 -20.73 -10.88 5.90
C PRO A 200 -21.39 -12.27 5.88
N ASP A 201 -21.32 -12.98 4.75
CA ASP A 201 -21.86 -14.34 4.63
C ASP A 201 -21.05 -15.34 5.48
N LEU A 202 -19.73 -15.19 5.53
CA LEU A 202 -18.84 -16.00 6.36
C LEU A 202 -19.06 -15.76 7.86
N ILE A 203 -19.25 -14.50 8.28
CA ILE A 203 -19.62 -14.16 9.67
C ILE A 203 -20.94 -14.84 10.04
N LYS A 204 -21.94 -14.76 9.15
CA LYS A 204 -23.24 -15.40 9.36
C LYS A 204 -23.13 -16.92 9.42
N LEU A 205 -22.36 -17.53 8.51
CA LEU A 205 -22.13 -18.97 8.48
C LEU A 205 -21.45 -19.43 9.78
N TYR A 206 -20.38 -18.76 10.21
CA TYR A 206 -19.66 -19.10 11.43
C TYR A 206 -20.59 -19.15 12.65
N ALA A 207 -21.56 -18.22 12.74
CA ALA A 207 -22.48 -18.16 13.88
C ALA A 207 -23.40 -19.37 14.02
N SER A 208 -23.67 -20.12 12.94
CA SER A 208 -24.53 -21.31 12.96
C SER A 208 -23.78 -22.62 12.65
N GLU A 209 -22.49 -22.55 12.34
CA GLU A 209 -21.71 -23.70 11.89
C GLU A 209 -21.27 -24.60 13.04
N ARG A 210 -21.57 -25.89 12.93
CA ARG A 210 -21.23 -26.92 13.93
C ARG A 210 -20.01 -27.74 13.54
N ASP A 211 -19.71 -27.83 12.25
CA ASP A 211 -18.55 -28.56 11.75
C ASP A 211 -17.27 -27.77 12.05
N THR A 212 -16.36 -28.39 12.80
CA THR A 212 -15.12 -27.76 13.24
C THR A 212 -14.19 -27.42 12.08
N GLN A 213 -14.16 -28.23 11.02
CA GLN A 213 -13.33 -28.00 9.85
C GLN A 213 -13.85 -26.82 9.03
N VAL A 214 -15.18 -26.68 8.93
CA VAL A 214 -15.76 -25.48 8.30
C VAL A 214 -15.44 -24.23 9.11
N ARG A 215 -15.51 -24.27 10.45
CA ARG A 215 -15.13 -23.12 11.31
C ARG A 215 -13.66 -22.72 11.11
N VAL A 216 -12.74 -23.68 11.07
CA VAL A 216 -11.32 -23.44 10.74
C VAL A 216 -11.20 -22.78 9.36
N ALA A 217 -11.86 -23.33 8.35
CA ALA A 217 -11.80 -22.80 6.99
C ALA A 217 -12.30 -21.35 6.91
N ILE A 218 -13.36 -20.99 7.64
CA ILE A 218 -13.87 -19.61 7.70
C ILE A 218 -12.84 -18.66 8.32
N VAL A 219 -12.22 -19.05 9.44
CA VAL A 219 -11.19 -18.23 10.11
C VAL A 219 -9.99 -18.01 9.19
N ASN A 220 -9.56 -19.06 8.47
CA ASN A 220 -8.49 -18.95 7.48
C ASN A 220 -8.83 -17.96 6.36
N VAL A 221 -10.08 -17.94 5.89
CA VAL A 221 -10.50 -16.95 4.88
C VAL A 221 -10.32 -15.53 5.40
N PHE A 222 -10.71 -15.24 6.66
CA PHE A 222 -10.50 -13.92 7.24
C PHE A 222 -9.01 -13.55 7.31
N GLN A 223 -8.15 -14.49 7.67
CA GLN A 223 -6.70 -14.29 7.70
C GLN A 223 -6.13 -13.96 6.30
N TRP A 224 -6.53 -14.73 5.28
CA TRP A 224 -6.05 -14.53 3.90
C TRP A 224 -6.58 -13.26 3.24
N ILE A 225 -7.78 -12.81 3.62
CA ILE A 225 -8.29 -11.49 3.24
C ILE A 225 -7.43 -10.38 3.90
N GLY A 226 -7.08 -10.54 5.18
CA GLY A 226 -6.26 -9.58 5.92
C GLY A 226 -7.05 -8.35 6.40
N PRO A 227 -6.44 -7.14 6.44
CA PRO A 227 -7.08 -5.93 6.97
C PRO A 227 -8.48 -5.58 6.42
N PRO A 228 -8.83 -5.86 5.14
CA PRO A 228 -10.19 -5.67 4.64
C PRO A 228 -11.26 -6.48 5.39
N ALA A 229 -10.91 -7.60 6.05
CA ALA A 229 -11.82 -8.41 6.86
C ALA A 229 -12.09 -7.82 8.27
N LYS A 230 -11.86 -6.52 8.49
CA LYS A 230 -12.03 -5.85 9.80
C LYS A 230 -13.42 -6.02 10.44
N GLU A 231 -14.46 -6.31 9.66
CA GLU A 231 -15.81 -6.62 10.16
C GLU A 231 -15.87 -7.97 10.89
N ALA A 232 -14.95 -8.89 10.59
CA ALA A 232 -14.87 -10.21 11.23
C ALA A 232 -14.22 -10.18 12.62
N ARG A 233 -13.69 -9.03 13.08
CA ARG A 233 -12.97 -8.93 14.36
C ARG A 233 -13.77 -9.43 15.57
N PRO A 234 -15.07 -9.11 15.74
CA PRO A 234 -15.89 -9.70 16.80
C PRO A 234 -16.04 -11.23 16.68
N THR A 235 -16.10 -11.74 15.46
CA THR A 235 -16.17 -13.19 15.18
C THR A 235 -14.84 -13.86 15.53
N LEU A 236 -13.70 -13.25 15.19
CA LEU A 236 -12.36 -13.73 15.57
C LEU A 236 -12.18 -13.75 17.09
N LEU A 237 -12.66 -12.73 17.82
CA LEU A 237 -12.67 -12.74 19.29
C LEU A 237 -13.51 -13.88 19.88
N ARG A 238 -14.61 -14.26 19.21
CA ARG A 238 -15.40 -15.43 19.59
C ARG A 238 -14.64 -16.73 19.28
N ALA A 239 -13.98 -16.80 18.13
CA ALA A 239 -13.21 -17.96 17.68
C ALA A 239 -11.99 -18.26 18.57
N LEU A 240 -11.38 -17.26 19.21
CA LEU A 240 -10.35 -17.46 20.25
C LEU A 240 -10.83 -18.32 21.44
N GLN A 241 -12.15 -18.43 21.64
CA GLN A 241 -12.77 -19.21 22.71
C GLN A 241 -13.46 -20.49 22.17
N ASP A 242 -13.21 -20.87 20.92
CA ASP A 242 -13.81 -22.06 20.32
C ASP A 242 -13.37 -23.33 21.06
N GLU A 243 -14.26 -24.32 21.13
CA GLU A 243 -13.98 -25.62 21.73
C GLU A 243 -12.85 -26.34 21.01
N PHE A 244 -12.78 -26.19 19.68
CA PHE A 244 -11.78 -26.85 18.86
C PHE A 244 -10.47 -26.06 18.85
N TRP A 245 -9.39 -26.72 19.25
CA TRP A 245 -8.09 -26.08 19.45
C TRP A 245 -7.54 -25.39 18.20
N MET A 246 -7.77 -25.99 17.03
CA MET A 246 -7.28 -25.45 15.76
C MET A 246 -8.00 -24.15 15.42
N VAL A 247 -9.30 -24.02 15.71
CA VAL A 247 -10.03 -22.75 15.52
C VAL A 247 -9.43 -21.65 16.39
N ARG A 248 -9.10 -21.95 17.66
CA ARG A 248 -8.45 -20.97 18.54
C ARG A 248 -7.09 -20.53 18.02
N ARG A 249 -6.28 -21.48 17.54
CA ARG A 249 -4.96 -21.21 16.93
C ARG A 249 -5.10 -20.24 15.75
N GLU A 250 -5.89 -20.62 14.75
CA GLU A 250 -6.09 -19.79 13.55
C GLU A 250 -6.71 -18.43 13.91
N ALA A 251 -7.57 -18.36 14.92
CA ALA A 251 -8.17 -17.09 15.32
C ALA A 251 -7.15 -16.10 15.92
N ALA A 252 -6.13 -16.60 16.61
CA ALA A 252 -5.04 -15.77 17.13
C ALA A 252 -4.20 -15.18 15.99
N ASP A 253 -3.86 -16.01 15.01
CA ASP A 253 -3.07 -15.60 13.84
C ASP A 253 -3.87 -14.67 12.92
N ALA A 254 -5.16 -14.97 12.70
CA ALA A 254 -6.08 -14.15 11.95
C ALA A 254 -6.27 -12.77 12.59
N LEU A 255 -6.40 -12.68 13.92
CA LEU A 255 -6.58 -11.39 14.61
C LEU A 255 -5.34 -10.49 14.47
N CYS A 256 -4.14 -11.08 14.40
CA CYS A 256 -2.89 -10.36 14.13
C CYS A 256 -2.81 -9.84 12.70
N THR A 257 -3.29 -10.64 11.74
CA THR A 257 -3.24 -10.33 10.31
C THR A 257 -4.30 -9.33 9.88
N VAL A 258 -5.54 -9.50 10.37
CA VAL A 258 -6.65 -8.57 10.14
C VAL A 258 -6.43 -7.25 10.89
N GLY A 259 -5.71 -7.31 12.01
CA GLY A 259 -5.43 -6.17 12.87
C GLY A 259 -6.56 -5.89 13.85
N ALA A 260 -6.22 -5.74 15.13
CA ALA A 260 -7.18 -5.39 16.19
C ALA A 260 -7.16 -3.89 16.48
N GLU A 261 -8.29 -3.34 16.89
CA GLU A 261 -8.33 -2.04 17.58
C GLU A 261 -7.89 -2.18 19.05
N PRO A 262 -7.49 -1.09 19.73
CA PRO A 262 -7.06 -1.13 21.13
C PRO A 262 -8.05 -1.84 22.08
N GLU A 263 -9.36 -1.59 21.94
CA GLU A 263 -10.36 -2.28 22.78
C GLU A 263 -10.44 -3.78 22.52
N GLN A 264 -10.30 -4.19 21.26
CA GLN A 264 -10.33 -5.60 20.88
C GLN A 264 -9.07 -6.31 21.34
N ALA A 265 -7.91 -5.64 21.23
CA ALA A 265 -6.65 -6.12 21.79
C ALA A 265 -6.77 -6.36 23.30
N ARG A 266 -7.33 -5.40 24.06
CA ARG A 266 -7.58 -5.55 25.51
C ARG A 266 -8.50 -6.73 25.84
N LYS A 267 -9.51 -7.01 25.02
CA LYS A 267 -10.40 -8.18 25.19
C LYS A 267 -9.73 -9.50 24.82
N ALA A 268 -8.85 -9.51 23.82
CA ALA A 268 -8.15 -10.71 23.37
C ALA A 268 -7.05 -11.15 24.35
N LEU A 269 -6.34 -10.21 24.98
CA LEU A 269 -5.16 -10.50 25.81
C LEU A 269 -5.42 -11.50 26.96
N PRO A 270 -6.49 -11.39 27.77
CA PRO A 270 -6.79 -12.39 28.80
C PRO A 270 -7.04 -13.80 28.22
N ILE A 271 -7.72 -13.87 27.06
CA ILE A 271 -8.04 -15.13 26.38
C ILE A 271 -6.76 -15.78 25.86
N LEU A 272 -5.91 -14.99 25.18
CA LEU A 272 -4.62 -15.46 24.66
C LEU A 272 -3.67 -15.88 25.78
N ARG A 273 -3.66 -15.18 26.92
CA ARG A 273 -2.87 -15.59 28.09
C ARG A 273 -3.30 -16.96 28.62
N LYS A 274 -4.61 -17.24 28.66
CA LYS A 274 -5.12 -18.57 29.00
C LYS A 274 -4.72 -19.63 27.97
N MET A 275 -4.63 -19.27 26.69
CA MET A 275 -4.17 -20.19 25.63
C MET A 275 -2.70 -20.61 25.79
N LEU A 276 -1.88 -19.86 26.54
CA LEU A 276 -0.50 -20.26 26.87
C LEU A 276 -0.44 -21.54 27.72
N GLU A 277 -1.53 -21.87 28.42
CA GLU A 277 -1.66 -23.09 29.23
C GLU A 277 -2.07 -24.31 28.39
N SER A 278 -2.23 -24.14 27.06
CA SER A 278 -2.60 -25.25 26.19
C SER A 278 -1.49 -26.31 26.14
N LYS A 279 -1.88 -27.58 26.12
CA LYS A 279 -0.96 -28.71 25.89
C LYS A 279 -0.47 -28.79 24.44
N ASP A 280 -1.14 -28.10 23.53
CA ASP A 280 -0.74 -28.00 22.13
C ASP A 280 0.25 -26.84 21.97
N GLU A 281 1.47 -27.17 21.55
CA GLU A 281 2.56 -26.20 21.43
C GLU A 281 2.29 -25.15 20.34
N GLY A 282 1.62 -25.54 19.25
CA GLY A 282 1.21 -24.61 18.19
C GLY A 282 0.20 -23.58 18.68
N VAL A 283 -0.76 -23.99 19.52
CA VAL A 283 -1.71 -23.06 20.17
C VAL A 283 -0.97 -22.07 21.08
N ALA A 284 -0.01 -22.56 21.87
CA ALA A 284 0.77 -21.70 22.76
C ALA A 284 1.69 -20.73 22.00
N ASP A 285 2.27 -21.15 20.88
CA ASP A 285 3.13 -20.31 20.03
C ASP A 285 2.34 -19.19 19.35
N SER A 286 1.21 -19.50 18.71
CA SER A 286 0.31 -18.49 18.12
C SER A 286 -0.17 -17.50 19.19
N ALA A 287 -0.50 -17.99 20.39
CA ALA A 287 -0.86 -17.12 21.51
C ALA A 287 0.29 -16.19 21.94
N ARG A 288 1.52 -16.69 22.05
CA ARG A 288 2.70 -15.84 22.36
C ARG A 288 2.95 -14.78 21.31
N ALA A 289 2.83 -15.13 20.02
CA ALA A 289 2.99 -14.17 18.93
C ALA A 289 1.92 -13.08 19.00
N ALA A 290 0.66 -13.49 19.16
CA ALA A 290 -0.47 -12.57 19.24
C ALA A 290 -0.40 -11.64 20.45
N ILE A 291 -0.01 -12.13 21.63
CA ILE A 291 0.17 -11.29 22.83
C ILE A 291 1.18 -10.18 22.57
N ARG A 292 2.37 -10.50 22.02
CA ARG A 292 3.41 -9.48 21.77
C ARG A 292 2.93 -8.36 20.85
N GLN A 293 2.14 -8.69 19.84
CA GLN A 293 1.61 -7.70 18.90
C GLN A 293 0.49 -6.89 19.56
N LEU A 294 -0.48 -7.55 20.18
CA LEU A 294 -1.66 -6.91 20.75
C LEU A 294 -1.35 -6.08 22.01
N GLU A 295 -0.29 -6.39 22.76
CA GLU A 295 0.18 -5.53 23.86
C GLU A 295 0.70 -4.18 23.37
N LYS A 296 1.26 -4.10 22.15
CA LYS A 296 1.64 -2.81 21.55
C LYS A 296 0.41 -2.01 21.14
N VAL A 297 -0.56 -2.68 20.53
CA VAL A 297 -1.83 -2.06 20.08
C VAL A 297 -2.66 -1.57 21.25
N ALA A 298 -2.75 -2.35 22.34
CA ALA A 298 -3.58 -2.00 23.50
C ALA A 298 -3.08 -0.75 24.27
N LYS A 299 -1.80 -0.37 24.07
CA LYS A 299 -1.15 0.81 24.67
C LYS A 299 -1.35 2.09 23.85
N GLN A 300 -1.82 1.97 22.61
CA GLN A 300 -2.28 3.09 21.78
C GLN A 300 -3.68 3.50 22.24
#